data_AF-A0A1A3N6L3-F1
#
_entry.id   AF-A0A1A3N6L3-F1
#
_cell.length_a   1.000
_cell.length_b   1.000
_cell.length_c   1.000
_cell.angle_alpha   90.00
_cell.angle_beta   90.00
_cell.angle_gamma   90.00
#
_symmetry.space_group_name_H-M   'P 1'
#
loop_
_entity.id
_entity.type
_entity.pdbx_description
1 polymer ?
#
loop_
_entity_poly.entity_id
_entity_poly.type
_entity_poly.pdbx_seq_one_letter_code
_entity_poly.pdbx_strand_id
1 'polypeptide(L)'
;MAENNRLSIRPDEVTEVTRQLDELANRMQRVMEAETPNLTTIASGRDEVSQRVAHTLNEVLGSFTKAADQGATEMHEVSATMRSHAGRIAEADLAD
;
A
#
# COMPACT_ATOMS: atom_id res chain seq x y z
N MET A 1 -8.94 11.59 40.42
CA MET A 1 -7.52 11.31 40.14
C MET A 1 -7.47 10.78 38.73
N ALA A 2 -6.99 11.58 37.78
CA ALA A 2 -6.92 11.16 36.39
C ALA A 2 -5.79 10.14 36.27
N GLU A 3 -6.11 8.90 35.95
CA GLU A 3 -5.13 7.96 35.40
C GLU A 3 -4.58 8.62 34.14
N ASN A 4 -3.40 9.21 34.24
CA ASN A 4 -2.61 9.58 33.09
C ASN A 4 -2.44 8.29 32.29
N ASN A 5 -3.14 8.19 31.17
CA ASN A 5 -2.99 7.14 30.18
C ASN A 5 -1.54 7.19 29.69
N ARG A 6 -0.64 6.53 30.43
CA ARG A 6 0.80 6.54 30.20
C ARG A 6 1.00 5.86 28.85
N LEU A 7 1.18 6.68 27.83
CA LEU A 7 1.39 6.24 26.46
C LEU A 7 2.68 5.41 26.45
N SER A 8 2.54 4.09 26.45
CA SER A 8 3.67 3.17 26.35
C SER A 8 3.83 2.80 24.89
N ILE A 9 4.75 3.47 24.19
CA ILE A 9 5.19 3.05 22.86
C ILE A 9 6.36 2.09 23.03
N ARG A 10 6.35 1.01 22.24
CA ARG A 10 7.51 0.12 22.04
C ARG A 10 8.12 0.48 20.68
N PRO A 11 9.18 1.32 20.63
CA PRO A 11 9.72 1.85 19.37
C PRO A 11 10.18 0.74 18.40
N ASP A 12 10.69 -0.36 18.94
CA ASP A 12 11.10 -1.52 18.15
C ASP A 12 9.92 -2.17 17.43
N GLU A 13 8.75 -2.25 18.08
CA GLU A 13 7.54 -2.80 17.45
C GLU A 13 7.00 -1.87 16.36
N VAL A 14 7.05 -0.55 16.57
CA VAL A 14 6.64 0.41 15.53
C VAL A 14 7.58 0.34 14.34
N THR A 15 8.89 0.21 14.58
CA THR A 15 9.89 0.06 13.52
C THR A 15 9.63 -1.21 12.71
N GLU A 16 9.34 -2.32 13.39
CA GLU A 16 9.08 -3.60 12.73
C GLU A 16 7.77 -3.58 11.93
N VAL A 17 6.67 -3.06 12.49
CA VAL A 17 5.38 -2.98 11.79
C VAL A 17 5.48 -2.09 10.56
N THR A 18 6.13 -0.93 10.67
CA THR A 18 6.31 -0.02 9.52
C THR A 18 7.21 -0.63 8.44
N ARG A 19 8.23 -1.42 8.82
CA ARG A 19 9.04 -2.20 7.87
C ARG A 19 8.19 -3.23 7.13
N GLN A 20 7.32 -3.97 7.82
CA GLN A 20 6.43 -4.95 7.21
C GLN A 20 5.42 -4.30 6.25
N LEU A 21 4.90 -3.12 6.59
CA LEU A 21 4.01 -2.35 5.71
C LEU A 21 4.72 -1.91 4.43
N ASP A 22 5.95 -1.40 4.53
CA ASP A 22 6.75 -1.05 3.34
C ASP A 22 7.06 -2.28 2.48
N GLU A 23 7.35 -3.43 3.10
CA GLU A 23 7.57 -4.67 2.37
C GLU A 23 6.31 -5.14 1.65
N LEU A 24 5.14 -4.99 2.27
CA LEU A 24 3.86 -5.31 1.65
C LEU A 24 3.57 -4.41 0.45
N ALA A 25 3.76 -3.09 0.59
CA ALA A 25 3.60 -2.12 -0.49
C ALA A 25 4.51 -2.44 -1.68
N ASN A 26 5.80 -2.69 -1.40
CA ASN A 26 6.78 -3.08 -2.41
C ASN A 26 6.44 -4.42 -3.08
N ARG A 27 5.92 -5.40 -2.33
CA ARG A 27 5.47 -6.68 -2.90
C ARG A 27 4.28 -6.48 -3.82
N MET A 28 3.33 -5.63 -3.45
CA MET A 28 2.16 -5.34 -4.26
C MET A 28 2.58 -4.69 -5.60
N GLN A 29 3.44 -3.68 -5.57
CA GLN A 29 3.99 -3.06 -6.78
C GLN A 29 4.70 -4.08 -7.69
N ARG A 30 5.60 -4.89 -7.13
CA ARG A 30 6.31 -5.92 -7.91
C ARG A 30 5.39 -6.94 -8.57
N VAL A 31 4.35 -7.38 -7.87
CA VAL A 31 3.36 -8.31 -8.44
C VAL A 31 2.60 -7.64 -9.58
N MET A 32 2.16 -6.39 -9.39
CA MET A 32 1.46 -5.66 -10.44
C MET A 32 2.34 -5.44 -11.68
N GLU A 33 3.58 -5.02 -11.51
CA GLU A 33 4.54 -4.85 -12.61
C GLU A 33 4.79 -6.16 -13.36
N ALA A 34 4.96 -7.27 -12.64
CA ALA A 34 5.21 -8.58 -13.22
C ALA A 34 4.00 -9.13 -13.98
N GLU A 35 2.79 -8.95 -13.45
CA GLU A 35 1.58 -9.57 -13.98
C GLU A 35 0.80 -8.70 -14.97
N THR A 36 1.02 -7.37 -15.00
CA THR A 36 0.39 -6.48 -15.99
C THR A 36 0.41 -7.00 -17.44
N PRO A 37 1.54 -7.52 -17.99
CA PRO A 37 1.53 -8.09 -19.33
C PRO A 37 0.66 -9.35 -19.46
N ASN A 38 0.56 -10.17 -18.41
CA ASN A 38 -0.27 -11.38 -18.40
C ASN A 38 -1.77 -11.07 -18.27
N LEU A 39 -2.10 -9.93 -17.67
CA LEU A 39 -3.48 -9.48 -17.46
C LEU A 39 -4.06 -8.70 -18.65
N THR A 40 -3.21 -8.30 -19.60
CA THR A 40 -3.68 -7.60 -20.81
C THR A 40 -4.52 -8.54 -21.67
N THR A 41 -5.77 -8.18 -21.89
CA THR A 41 -6.72 -9.03 -22.62
C THR A 41 -6.73 -8.71 -24.11
N ILE A 42 -6.57 -9.74 -24.93
CA ILE A 42 -6.76 -9.67 -26.39
C ILE A 42 -8.15 -10.18 -26.74
N ALA A 43 -8.82 -9.53 -27.70
CA ALA A 43 -10.13 -9.97 -28.17
C ALA A 43 -10.06 -11.37 -28.80
N SER A 44 -10.94 -12.27 -28.36
CA SER A 44 -11.03 -13.65 -28.88
C SER A 44 -11.49 -13.73 -30.34
N GLY A 45 -12.05 -12.64 -30.87
CA GLY A 45 -12.62 -12.56 -32.20
C GLY A 45 -12.71 -11.12 -32.72
N ARG A 46 -13.11 -10.98 -33.99
CA ARG A 46 -13.30 -9.68 -34.66
C ARG A 46 -14.69 -9.09 -34.46
N ASP A 47 -15.62 -9.85 -33.90
CA ASP A 47 -16.97 -9.37 -33.61
C ASP A 47 -16.96 -8.29 -32.52
N GLU A 48 -18.00 -7.45 -32.53
CA GLU A 48 -18.12 -6.32 -31.62
C GLU A 48 -18.16 -6.75 -30.15
N VAL A 49 -18.71 -7.92 -29.85
CA VAL A 49 -18.81 -8.42 -28.47
C VAL A 49 -17.42 -8.79 -27.96
N SER A 50 -16.64 -9.55 -28.73
CA SER A 50 -15.25 -9.89 -28.40
C SER A 50 -14.39 -8.64 -28.20
N GLN A 51 -14.52 -7.63 -29.07
CA GLN A 51 -13.78 -6.38 -28.94
C GLN A 51 -14.20 -5.60 -27.68
N ARG A 52 -15.50 -5.50 -27.41
CA ARG A 52 -16.03 -4.78 -26.25
C ARG A 52 -15.64 -5.45 -24.94
N VAL A 53 -15.69 -6.77 -24.87
CA VAL A 53 -15.27 -7.54 -23.69
C VAL A 53 -13.80 -7.30 -23.40
N ALA A 54 -12.92 -7.43 -24.41
CA ALA A 54 -11.49 -7.16 -24.23
C ALA A 54 -11.24 -5.70 -23.81
N HIS A 55 -11.97 -4.74 -24.39
CA HIS A 55 -11.88 -3.34 -24.00
C HIS A 55 -12.24 -3.13 -22.53
N THR A 56 -13.41 -3.60 -22.08
CA THR A 56 -13.86 -3.47 -20.69
C THR A 56 -12.90 -4.15 -19.71
N LEU A 57 -12.38 -5.34 -20.04
CA LEU A 57 -11.40 -6.01 -19.18
C LEU A 57 -10.09 -5.21 -19.05
N ASN A 58 -9.64 -4.57 -20.12
CA ASN A 58 -8.47 -3.69 -20.07
C ASN A 58 -8.75 -2.36 -19.33
N GLU A 59 -9.98 -1.83 -19.36
CA GLU A 59 -10.37 -0.70 -18.51
C GLU A 59 -10.38 -1.08 -17.02
N VAL A 60 -10.85 -2.29 -16.70
CA VAL A 60 -10.78 -2.84 -15.34
C VAL A 60 -9.33 -3.01 -14.90
N LEU A 61 -8.46 -3.58 -15.75
CA LEU A 61 -7.02 -3.68 -15.48
C LEU A 61 -6.42 -2.30 -15.20
N GLY A 62 -6.67 -1.32 -16.06
CA GLY A 62 -6.16 0.04 -15.88
C GLY A 62 -6.65 0.71 -14.59
N SER A 63 -7.89 0.46 -14.20
CA SER A 63 -8.46 0.98 -12.94
C SER A 63 -7.86 0.28 -11.72
N PHE A 64 -7.66 -1.04 -11.81
CA PHE A 64 -7.07 -1.84 -10.75
C PHE A 64 -5.60 -1.49 -10.51
N THR A 65 -4.80 -1.30 -11.57
CA THR A 65 -3.40 -0.85 -11.45
C THR A 65 -3.31 0.50 -10.75
N LYS A 66 -4.16 1.48 -11.11
CA LYS A 66 -4.21 2.78 -10.42
C LYS A 66 -4.54 2.65 -8.94
N ALA A 67 -5.52 1.81 -8.60
CA ALA A 67 -5.91 1.57 -7.22
C ALA A 67 -4.79 0.88 -6.42
N ALA A 68 -4.07 -0.07 -7.04
CA ALA A 68 -2.92 -0.73 -6.43
C ALA A 68 -1.78 0.29 -6.18
N ASP A 69 -1.44 1.12 -7.16
CA ASP A 69 -0.40 2.15 -7.00
C ASP A 69 -0.73 3.14 -5.88
N GLN A 70 -2.00 3.57 -5.81
CA GLN A 70 -2.48 4.44 -4.74
C GLN A 70 -2.38 3.74 -3.38
N GLY A 71 -2.83 2.49 -3.27
CA GLY A 71 -2.74 1.71 -2.02
C GLY A 71 -1.30 1.50 -1.55
N ALA A 72 -0.35 1.30 -2.47
CA ALA A 72 1.08 1.21 -2.12
C ALA A 72 1.60 2.55 -1.59
N THR A 73 1.21 3.65 -2.21
CA THR A 73 1.56 5.01 -1.76
C THR A 73 1.03 5.28 -0.36
N GLU A 74 -0.25 4.98 -0.11
CA GLU A 74 -0.88 5.15 1.20
C GLU A 74 -0.19 4.30 2.28
N MET A 75 0.21 3.05 1.97
CA MET A 75 0.97 2.21 2.89
C MET A 75 2.35 2.81 3.26
N HIS A 76 3.04 3.42 2.30
CA HIS A 76 4.30 4.14 2.57
C HIS A 76 4.08 5.39 3.42
N GLU A 77 3.02 6.16 3.16
CA GLU A 77 2.68 7.35 3.93
C GLU A 77 2.32 7.02 5.39
N VAL A 78 1.52 5.97 5.60
CA VAL A 78 1.21 5.46 6.95
C VAL A 78 2.49 5.02 7.66
N SER A 79 3.37 4.29 6.98
CA SER A 79 4.64 3.84 7.55
C SER A 79 5.55 5.00 7.95
N ALA A 80 5.66 6.02 7.09
CA ALA A 80 6.42 7.24 7.37
C ALA A 80 5.83 8.02 8.56
N THR A 81 4.51 8.14 8.61
CA THR A 81 3.79 8.84 9.69
C THR A 81 3.99 8.14 11.03
N MET A 82 3.86 6.81 11.07
CA MET A 82 4.07 6.02 12.27
C MET A 82 5.51 6.13 12.80
N ARG A 83 6.52 6.10 11.91
CA ARG A 83 7.93 6.33 12.31
C ARG A 83 8.15 7.73 12.86
N SER A 84 7.58 8.74 12.22
CA SER A 84 7.65 10.13 12.69
C SER A 84 7.04 10.29 14.08
N HIS A 85 5.87 9.69 14.33
CA HIS A 85 5.25 9.71 15.66
C HIS A 85 6.06 8.94 16.71
N ALA A 86 6.59 7.76 16.40
CA ALA A 86 7.44 7.01 17.31
C ALA A 86 8.73 7.77 17.66
N GLY A 87 9.37 8.42 16.69
CA GLY A 87 10.56 9.25 16.93
C GLY A 87 10.27 10.43 17.86
N ARG A 88 9.19 11.17 17.60
CA ARG A 88 8.78 12.31 18.44
C ARG A 88 8.44 11.91 19.88
N ILE A 89 7.88 10.71 20.08
CA ILE A 89 7.53 10.21 21.42
C ILE A 89 8.79 9.75 22.16
N ALA A 90 9.72 9.07 21.48
CA ALA A 90 11.01 8.71 22.06
C ALA A 90 11.84 9.95 22.46
N GLU A 91 11.82 11.01 21.65
CA GLU A 91 12.45 12.30 21.98
C GLU A 91 11.83 12.95 23.22
N ALA A 92 10.49 12.90 23.35
CA ALA A 92 9.79 13.44 24.51
C ALA A 92 10.12 12.66 25.80
N ASP A 93 10.15 11.32 25.73
CA ASP A 93 10.50 10.46 26.87
C ASP A 93 11.95 10.66 27.35
N LEU A 94 12.86 11.10 26.47
CA LEU A 94 14.25 11.41 26.82
C LEU A 94 14.44 12.82 27.42
N ALA A 95 13.42 13.69 27.29
CA ALA A 95 13.47 15.08 27.77
C ALA A 95 12.88 15.26 29.18
N ASP A 96 12.16 14.26 29.69
CA ASP A 96 11.68 14.14 31.09
C ASP A 96 12.70 13.42 31.98
#